data_AF-A0A3D1B8Y8-F1
#
_entry.id   AF-A0A3D1B8Y8-F1
#
_cell.length_a   1.000
_cell.length_b   1.000
_cell.length_c   1.000
_cell.angle_alpha   90.00
_cell.angle_beta   90.00
_cell.angle_gamma   90.00
#
_symmetry.space_group_name_H-M   'P 1'
#
loop_
_entity.id
_entity.type
_entity.pdbx_description
1 polymer ?
#
loop_
_entity_poly.entity_id
_entity_poly.type
_entity_poly.pdbx_seq_one_letter_code
_entity_poly.pdbx_strand_id
1 'polypeptide(L)' 'MVNLVAAPLWLLFGVWMMAVQYIDYPADNNKLSWAEMMVWLRQRRWKSLSLGAVTYAALLIPFVNL' A
#
# COMPACT_ATOMS: atom_id res chain seq x y z
N MET A 1 1.66 -5.86 -26.38
CA MET A 1 2.23 -4.54 -26.00
C MET A 1 1.69 -4.02 -24.67
N VAL A 2 0.36 -3.99 -24.43
CA VAL A 2 -0.23 -3.43 -23.19
C VAL A 2 0.19 -4.17 -21.90
N ASN A 3 0.38 -5.49 -21.95
CA ASN A 3 0.78 -6.29 -20.77
C ASN A 3 2.12 -5.88 -20.15
N LEU A 4 3.07 -5.39 -20.95
CA LEU A 4 4.39 -4.97 -20.46
C LEU A 4 4.29 -3.74 -19.54
N VAL A 5 3.26 -2.91 -19.74
CA VAL A 5 2.99 -1.72 -18.91
C VAL A 5 1.97 -2.04 -17.80
N ALA A 6 1.01 -2.92 -18.09
CA ALA A 6 0.00 -3.32 -17.11
C ALA A 6 0.60 -4.03 -15.89
N ALA A 7 1.56 -4.94 -16.09
CA ALA A 7 2.19 -5.69 -14.99
C ALA A 7 2.87 -4.79 -13.93
N PRO A 8 3.77 -3.84 -14.28
CA PRO A 8 4.37 -2.96 -13.29
C PRO A 8 3.35 -2.00 -12.66
N LEU A 9 2.35 -1.52 -13.40
CA LEU A 9 1.28 -0.70 -12.84
C LEU A 9 0.44 -1.46 -11.81
N TRP A 10 0.10 -2.71 -12.11
CA TRP A 10 -0.64 -3.58 -11.21
C TRP A 10 0.14 -3.84 -9.92
N LEU A 11 1.44 -4.12 -10.04
CA LEU A 11 2.31 -4.32 -8.89
C LEU A 11 2.42 -3.06 -8.02
N LEU A 12 2.66 -1.90 -8.65
CA LEU A 12 2.71 -0.61 -7.93
C LEU A 12 1.39 -0.31 -7.21
N PHE A 13 0.27 -0.60 -7.86
CA PHE A 13 -1.05 -0.44 -7.26
C PHE A 13 -1.26 -1.40 -6.08
N GLY A 14 -0.90 -2.69 -6.22
CA GLY A 14 -0.98 -3.67 -5.13
C GLY A 14 -0.14 -3.28 -3.92
N VAL A 15 1.10 -2.84 -4.15
CA VAL A 15 1.99 -2.29 -3.12
C VAL A 15 1.38 -1.07 -2.43
N TRP A 16 0.84 -0.13 -3.20
CA TRP A 16 0.16 1.04 -2.63
C TRP A 16 -1.03 0.64 -1.77
N MET A 17 -1.87 -0.29 -2.24
CA MET A 17 -3.04 -0.74 -1.49
C MET A 17 -2.68 -1.41 -0.16
N MET A 18 -1.58 -2.16 -0.09
CA MET A 18 -1.09 -2.69 1.18
C MET A 18 -0.72 -1.57 2.15
N ALA A 19 -0.08 -0.50 1.68
CA ALA A 19 0.23 0.64 2.53
C ALA A 19 -1.04 1.34 3.05
N VAL A 20 -2.03 1.53 2.19
CA VAL A 20 -3.34 2.10 2.56
C VAL A 20 -3.97 1.28 3.67
N GLN A 21 -4.10 -0.03 3.48
CA GLN A 21 -4.80 -0.92 4.40
C GLN A 21 -4.16 -0.96 5.80
N TYR A 22 -2.83 -0.96 5.88
CA TYR A 22 -2.15 -0.96 7.18
C TYR A 22 -2.18 0.40 7.87
N ILE A 23 -2.21 1.50 7.11
CA ILE A 23 -2.22 2.87 7.65
C ILE A 23 -3.66 3.33 7.97
N ASP A 24 -4.67 2.67 7.41
CA ASP A 24 -6.08 2.88 7.73
C ASP A 24 -6.37 2.64 9.23
N TYR A 25 -5.81 1.56 9.81
CA TYR A 25 -5.97 1.26 11.24
C TYR A 25 -5.59 2.42 12.18
N PRO A 26 -4.36 2.99 12.12
CA PRO A 26 -4.03 4.15 12.95
C PRO A 26 -4.78 5.42 12.53
N ALA A 27 -5.14 5.58 11.26
CA ALA A 27 -5.91 6.74 10.80
C ALA A 27 -7.32 6.77 11.39
N ASP A 28 -8.01 5.62 11.38
CA ASP A 28 -9.33 5.43 11.98
C ASP A 28 -9.30 5.60 13.50
N ASN A 29 -8.26 5.09 14.16
CA ASN A 29 -8.07 5.30 15.60
C ASN A 29 -7.91 6.79 15.96
N ASN A 30 -7.32 7.59 15.07
CA ASN A 30 -7.20 9.04 15.21
C ASN A 30 -8.38 9.80 14.59
N LYS A 31 -9.42 9.10 14.11
CA LYS A 31 -10.63 9.66 13.49
C LYS A 31 -10.32 10.57 12.30
N LEU A 32 -9.25 10.28 11.57
CA LEU A 32 -8.92 11.00 10.33
C LEU A 32 -9.90 10.59 9.24
N SER A 33 -10.32 11.55 8.41
CA SER A 33 -11.13 11.21 7.25
C SER A 33 -10.30 10.48 6.19
N TRP A 34 -10.96 9.65 5.38
CA TRP A 34 -10.33 8.98 4.24
C TRP A 34 -9.59 9.94 3.31
N ALA A 35 -10.16 11.13 3.06
CA ALA A 35 -9.56 12.15 2.20
C ALA A 35 -8.24 12.68 2.80
N GLU A 36 -8.21 12.95 4.10
CA GLU A 36 -7.01 13.39 4.80
C GLU A 36 -5.94 12.30 4.83
N MET A 37 -6.33 11.04 5.04
CA MET A 37 -5.40 9.91 4.96
C MET A 37 -4.79 9.79 3.57
N MET A 38 -5.59 9.89 2.50
CA MET A 38 -5.08 9.85 1.12
C MET A 38 -4.10 10.99 0.83
N VAL A 39 -4.36 12.20 1.33
CA VAL A 39 -3.43 13.33 1.21
C VAL A 39 -2.14 13.04 1.98
N TRP A 40 -2.24 12.53 3.21
CA TRP A 40 -1.10 12.21 4.06
C TRP A 40 -0.18 11.16 3.44
N LEU A 41 -0.77 10.10 2.87
CA LEU A 41 -0.05 9.03 2.15
C LEU A 41 0.62 9.58 0.89
N ARG A 42 -0.05 10.47 0.15
CA ARG A 42 0.52 11.08 -1.07
C ARG A 42 1.67 12.05 -0.78
N GLN A 43 1.66 12.72 0.38
CA GLN A 43 2.80 13.52 0.83
C GLN A 43 4.02 12.67 1.17
N ARG A 44 3.80 11.41 1.58
CA ARG A 44 4.83 10.48 2.06
C ARG A 44 4.97 9.25 1.17
N ARG A 45 4.75 9.41 -0.15
CA ARG A 45 4.67 8.32 -1.13
C ARG A 45 5.78 7.29 -1.00
N TRP A 46 7.03 7.71 -0.88
CA TRP A 46 8.17 6.79 -0.78
C TRP A 46 8.13 5.91 0.47
N LYS A 47 7.73 6.47 1.62
CA LYS A 47 7.61 5.71 2.88
C LYS A 47 6.41 4.76 2.85
N SER A 48 5.28 5.23 2.31
CA SER A 48 4.09 4.41 2.13
C SER A 48 4.37 3.26 1.17
N LEU A 49 5.01 3.52 0.02
CA LEU A 49 5.36 2.49 -0.95
C LEU A 49 6.39 1.49 -0.40
N SER A 50 7.40 1.92 0.37
CA SER A 50 8.35 0.97 0.98
C SER A 50 7.68 0.06 2.00
N LEU A 51 6.78 0.59 2.84
CA LEU A 51 5.99 -0.21 3.77
C LEU A 51 5.14 -1.22 3.00
N GLY A 52 4.35 -0.72 2.04
CA GLY A 52 3.50 -1.55 1.20
C GLY A 52 4.28 -2.64 0.45
N ALA A 53 5.50 -2.35 -0.01
CA ALA A 53 6.32 -3.30 -0.75
C ALA A 53 6.83 -4.43 0.14
N VAL A 54 7.29 -4.11 1.35
CA VAL A 54 7.74 -5.11 2.32
C VAL A 54 6.58 -6.00 2.74
N THR A 55 5.43 -5.41 3.07
CA THR A 55 4.22 -6.16 3.42
C THR A 55 3.74 -7.02 2.27
N TYR A 56 3.68 -6.47 1.06
CA TYR A 56 3.27 -7.22 -0.14
C TYR A 56 4.21 -8.41 -0.38
N ALA A 57 5.53 -8.22 -0.27
CA ALA A 57 6.51 -9.30 -0.39
C ALA A 57 6.39 -10.34 0.71
N ALA A 58 6.13 -9.93 1.96
CA ALA A 58 5.94 -10.84 3.08
C ALA A 58 4.71 -11.72 2.88
N LEU A 59 3.60 -11.16 2.39
CA LEU A 59 2.35 -11.88 2.12
C LEU A 59 2.47 -12.88 0.95
N LEU A 60 3.46 -12.72 0.07
CA LEU A 60 3.76 -13.71 -0.98
C LEU A 60 4.42 -14.97 -0.42
N ILE A 61 4.97 -14.93 0.81
CA ILE A 61 5.59 -16.09 1.45
C ILE A 61 4.48 -16.86 2.21
N PRO A 62 4.09 -18.08 1.77
CA PRO A 62 2.93 -18.78 2.31
C PRO A 62 3.00 -19.06 3.82
N PHE A 63 4.22 -19.28 4.34
CA PHE A 63 4.42 -19.54 5.77
C PHE A 63 4.37 -18.27 6.64
N VAL A 64 4.50 -17.09 6.04
CA VAL A 64 4.38 -15.80 6.73
C VAL A 64 2.94 -15.28 6.66
N ASN A 65 2.23 -15.62 5.59
CA ASN A 65 0.81 -15.33 5.39
C ASN A 65 -0.08 -16.42 6.01
N LEU A 66 -0.15 -16.42 7.34
CA LEU A 66 -0.98 -17.33 8.14
C LEU A 66 -2.37 -16.73 8.42
#